data_AF-A0AAP0E167-F1
#
_entry.id   AF-A0AAP0E167-F1
#
_cell.length_a   1.000
_cell.length_b   1.000
_cell.length_c   1.000
_cell.angle_alpha   90.00
_cell.angle_beta   90.00
_cell.angle_gamma   90.00
#
_symmetry.space_group_name_H-M   'P 1'
#
loop_
_entity.id
_entity.type
_entity.pdbx_description
1 polymer ?
#
loop_
_entity_poly.entity_id
_entity_poly.type
_entity_poly.pdbx_seq_one_letter_code
_entity_poly.pdbx_strand_id
1 'polypeptide(L)'
;MSYVEFDEFKDMANPQLELGMKFSSFKTFKLACRNWGIQNRRQIRFTTNDMKRCICKCQRFKSSNCEFRIFASHVGKDDSTVQIKSINLTHSCTKVNKNYHVTSDWLAEKYIEQFRVDPNWSVSGIIQRVKDDLKFEISRMKAWRAKKKAMEMMNGDEKSQYLKLHSYALELLKTNPGTTVKMTQHLGVFQGIYICLAPLKNAFNSGCRPLISLDGCWLKGQYKGHYFNCR
;
A
#
# COMPACT_ATOMS: atom_id res chain seq x y z
N MET A 1 7.55 -34.00 -4.00
CA MET A 1 6.47 -33.20 -3.36
C MET A 1 6.63 -31.77 -3.83
N SER A 2 5.59 -31.21 -4.47
CA SER A 2 5.55 -29.79 -4.82
C SER A 2 5.34 -29.00 -3.52
N TYR A 3 6.23 -28.06 -3.23
CA TYR A 3 6.07 -27.18 -2.07
C TYR A 3 5.30 -25.93 -2.48
N VAL A 4 4.43 -25.44 -1.60
CA VAL A 4 3.62 -24.24 -1.84
C VAL A 4 4.53 -23.01 -1.98
N GLU A 5 4.30 -22.22 -3.03
CA GLU A 5 4.92 -20.93 -3.25
C GLU A 5 4.09 -19.83 -2.60
N PHE A 6 4.75 -18.91 -1.89
CA PHE A 6 4.11 -17.80 -1.20
C PHE A 6 3.72 -16.70 -2.19
N ASP A 7 2.42 -16.38 -2.27
CA ASP A 7 1.88 -15.33 -3.12
C ASP A 7 1.86 -14.00 -2.34
N GLU A 8 2.71 -13.05 -2.73
CA GLU A 8 2.84 -11.76 -2.04
C GLU A 8 1.54 -10.93 -2.04
N PHE A 9 0.68 -11.11 -3.04
CA PHE A 9 -0.57 -10.35 -3.14
C PHE A 9 -1.68 -10.94 -2.29
N LYS A 10 -1.71 -12.28 -2.15
CA LYS A 10 -2.78 -12.98 -1.41
C LYS A 10 -2.41 -13.22 0.05
N ASP A 11 -1.17 -13.65 0.30
CA ASP A 11 -0.79 -14.23 1.59
C ASP A 11 -0.18 -13.20 2.55
N MET A 12 0.33 -12.08 2.03
CA MET A 12 1.10 -11.11 2.84
C MET A 12 0.27 -10.44 3.94
N ALA A 13 -1.03 -10.23 3.71
CA ALA A 13 -1.94 -9.66 4.69
C ALA A 13 -2.17 -10.59 5.88
N ASN A 14 -2.14 -11.91 5.65
CA ASN A 14 -2.32 -12.95 6.68
C ASN A 14 -1.45 -14.20 6.44
N PRO A 15 -0.13 -14.12 6.66
CA PRO A 15 0.78 -15.19 6.27
C PRO A 15 0.51 -16.47 7.07
N GLN A 16 0.25 -17.59 6.39
CA GLN A 16 0.24 -18.94 6.99
C GLN A 16 1.60 -19.59 6.70
N LEU A 17 2.51 -19.59 7.67
CA LEU A 17 3.88 -20.08 7.46
C LEU A 17 3.96 -21.58 7.68
N GLU A 18 4.44 -22.33 6.68
CA GLU A 18 4.52 -23.79 6.73
C GLU A 18 5.90 -24.32 6.35
N LEU A 19 6.18 -25.58 6.75
CA LEU A 19 7.43 -26.25 6.41
C LEU A 19 7.54 -26.45 4.89
N GLY A 20 8.69 -26.11 4.33
CA GLY A 20 8.96 -26.28 2.90
C GLY A 20 8.43 -25.15 2.01
N MET A 21 7.65 -24.21 2.54
CA MET A 21 7.14 -23.05 1.79
C MET A 21 8.28 -22.23 1.17
N LYS A 22 8.08 -21.80 -0.08
CA LYS A 22 9.06 -21.04 -0.87
C LYS A 22 8.67 -19.57 -1.01
N PHE A 23 9.66 -18.70 -1.00
CA PHE A 23 9.55 -17.25 -1.15
C PHE A 23 10.46 -16.78 -2.28
N SER A 24 10.03 -15.77 -3.03
CA SER A 24 10.82 -15.14 -4.08
C SER A 24 12.17 -14.61 -3.59
N SER A 25 12.25 -14.16 -2.33
CA SER A 25 13.47 -13.59 -1.74
C SER A 25 13.45 -13.60 -0.21
N PHE A 26 14.62 -13.35 0.40
CA PHE A 26 14.71 -13.07 1.84
C PHE A 26 13.94 -11.81 2.26
N LYS A 27 13.76 -10.83 1.35
CA LYS A 27 12.97 -9.63 1.64
C LYS A 27 11.51 -10.02 1.88
N THR A 28 10.95 -10.80 0.98
CA THR A 28 9.58 -11.32 1.07
C THR A 28 9.40 -12.22 2.29
N PHE A 29 10.32 -13.17 2.51
CA PHE A 29 10.31 -14.01 3.71
C PHE A 29 10.32 -13.19 5.01
N LYS A 30 11.20 -12.18 5.12
CA LYS A 30 11.27 -11.33 6.31
C LYS A 30 10.00 -10.52 6.49
N LEU A 31 9.39 -10.02 5.41
CA LEU A 31 8.14 -9.28 5.48
C LEU A 31 6.98 -10.18 5.95
N ALA A 32 6.85 -11.38 5.39
CA ALA A 32 5.86 -12.38 5.81
C ALA A 32 6.03 -12.75 7.30
N CYS A 33 7.26 -13.00 7.75
CA CYS A 33 7.53 -13.25 9.17
C CYS A 33 7.13 -12.07 10.07
N ARG A 34 7.40 -10.82 9.65
CA ARG A 34 7.00 -9.62 10.40
C ARG A 34 5.49 -9.51 10.53
N ASN A 35 4.77 -9.67 9.43
CA ASN A 35 3.31 -9.62 9.42
C ASN A 35 2.71 -10.73 10.29
N TRP A 36 3.22 -11.96 10.18
CA TRP A 36 2.85 -13.06 11.07
C TRP A 36 3.04 -12.69 12.56
N GLY A 37 4.20 -12.10 12.90
CA GLY A 37 4.49 -11.67 14.27
C GLY A 37 3.56 -10.56 14.77
N ILE A 38 3.19 -9.61 13.91
CA ILE A 38 2.24 -8.53 14.22
C ILE A 38 0.86 -9.13 14.50
N GLN A 39 0.34 -10.00 13.64
CA GLN A 39 -0.98 -10.61 13.80
C GLN A 39 -1.09 -11.47 15.05
N ASN A 40 -0.06 -12.27 15.33
CA ASN A 40 -0.02 -13.13 16.50
C ASN A 40 0.35 -12.40 17.80
N ARG A 41 0.62 -11.09 17.73
CA ARG A 41 1.07 -10.26 18.85
C ARG A 41 2.34 -10.80 19.50
N ARG A 42 3.30 -11.20 18.66
CA ARG A 42 4.61 -11.74 19.02
C ARG A 42 5.73 -10.84 18.51
N GLN A 43 6.62 -10.44 19.41
CA GLN A 43 7.84 -9.76 19.02
C GLN A 43 8.86 -10.79 18.52
N ILE A 44 9.12 -10.77 17.21
CA ILE A 44 10.13 -11.62 16.57
C ILE A 44 11.37 -10.79 16.22
N ARG A 45 12.51 -11.46 16.06
CA ARG A 45 13.76 -10.89 15.55
C ARG A 45 14.41 -11.82 14.56
N PHE A 46 15.16 -11.25 13.62
CA PHE A 46 15.98 -12.00 12.70
C PHE A 46 17.41 -12.07 13.22
N THR A 47 18.03 -13.24 13.08
CA THR A 47 19.43 -13.47 13.40
C THR A 47 20.10 -14.20 12.26
N THR A 48 21.17 -13.60 11.76
CA THR A 48 22.30 -14.16 10.97
C THR A 48 23.01 -12.99 10.28
N ASN A 49 24.33 -13.05 10.15
CA ASN A 49 25.15 -12.08 9.42
C ASN A 49 25.49 -12.56 7.99
N ASP A 50 24.97 -13.72 7.59
CA ASP A 50 25.32 -14.37 6.33
C ASP A 50 24.19 -14.16 5.31
N MET A 51 24.52 -13.74 4.09
CA MET A 51 23.55 -13.52 3.01
C MET A 51 22.83 -14.81 2.54
N LYS A 52 23.23 -15.99 3.04
CA LYS A 52 22.75 -17.31 2.56
C LYS A 52 21.60 -17.90 3.37
N ARG A 53 21.38 -17.43 4.60
CA ARG A 53 20.47 -18.06 5.57
C ARG A 53 19.87 -17.01 6.51
N CYS A 54 18.62 -17.22 6.90
CA CYS A 54 17.91 -16.35 7.84
C CYS A 54 17.23 -17.17 8.93
N ILE A 55 17.47 -16.80 10.19
CA ILE A 55 16.74 -17.37 11.32
C ILE A 55 15.80 -16.30 11.89
N CYS A 56 14.50 -16.53 11.83
CA CYS A 56 13.51 -15.77 12.57
C CYS A 56 13.30 -16.46 13.93
N LYS A 57 13.37 -15.74 15.04
CA LYS A 57 13.13 -16.29 16.38
C LYS A 57 12.40 -15.30 17.26
N CYS A 58 11.82 -15.79 18.36
CA CYS A 58 11.19 -14.90 19.33
C CYS A 58 12.22 -13.95 19.93
N GLN A 59 11.83 -12.71 20.21
CA GLN A 59 12.68 -11.77 20.95
C GLN A 59 13.07 -12.35 22.31
N ARG A 60 12.12 -13.04 22.98
CA ARG A 60 12.30 -13.69 24.28
C ARG A 60 12.82 -15.13 24.20
N PHE A 61 13.38 -15.55 23.05
CA PHE A 61 13.91 -16.91 22.84
C PHE A 61 14.83 -17.37 24.00
N LYS A 62 15.78 -16.53 24.42
CA LYS A 62 16.69 -16.83 25.53
C LYS A 62 16.11 -16.50 26.91
N SER A 63 15.35 -15.41 27.02
CA SER A 63 14.93 -14.88 28.33
C SER A 63 13.72 -15.61 28.91
N SER A 64 12.92 -16.30 28.09
CA SER A 64 11.75 -17.05 28.53
C SER A 64 11.74 -18.48 27.99
N ASN A 65 12.88 -19.01 27.54
CA ASN A 65 13.00 -20.31 26.87
C ASN A 65 11.90 -20.51 25.81
N CYS A 66 11.67 -19.50 24.97
CA CYS A 66 10.67 -19.57 23.92
C CYS A 66 11.22 -20.34 22.72
N GLU A 67 10.51 -21.37 22.29
CA GLU A 67 10.99 -22.28 21.24
C GLU A 67 10.74 -21.78 19.82
N PHE A 68 9.86 -20.78 19.64
CA PHE A 68 9.55 -20.21 18.33
C PHE A 68 10.81 -19.89 17.52
N ARG A 69 10.94 -20.56 16.38
CA ARG A 69 12.07 -20.46 15.46
C ARG A 69 11.68 -20.89 14.06
N ILE A 70 12.03 -20.08 13.08
CA ILE A 70 11.92 -20.39 11.66
C ILE A 70 13.31 -20.27 11.04
N PHE A 71 13.74 -21.30 10.34
CA PHE A 71 14.99 -21.31 9.58
C PHE A 71 14.67 -21.40 8.10
N ALA A 72 15.19 -20.43 7.34
CA ALA A 72 15.06 -20.39 5.90
C ALA A 72 16.43 -20.17 5.24
N SER A 73 16.64 -20.78 4.08
CA SER A 73 17.84 -20.57 3.27
C SER A 73 17.49 -20.61 1.79
N HIS A 74 18.43 -20.18 0.93
CA HIS A 74 18.30 -20.40 -0.51
C HIS A 74 18.14 -21.88 -0.85
N VAL A 75 17.39 -22.16 -1.92
CA VAL A 75 17.22 -23.50 -2.50
C VAL A 75 18.47 -23.92 -3.29
N GLY A 76 19.06 -22.99 -4.05
CA GLY A 76 20.29 -23.17 -4.83
C GLY A 76 21.32 -22.06 -4.59
N LYS A 77 22.51 -22.16 -5.21
CA LYS A 77 23.58 -21.13 -5.08
C LYS A 77 23.25 -19.85 -5.84
N ASP A 78 22.58 -19.96 -6.98
CA ASP A 78 22.24 -18.84 -7.89
C ASP A 78 20.73 -18.54 -7.92
N ASP A 79 19.97 -19.22 -7.07
CA ASP A 79 18.51 -19.06 -6.99
C ASP A 79 18.15 -18.12 -5.84
N SER A 80 17.49 -17.01 -6.18
CA SER A 80 16.97 -16.05 -5.20
C SER A 80 15.88 -16.64 -4.30
N THR A 81 15.30 -17.77 -4.70
CA THR A 81 14.25 -18.48 -3.97
C THR A 81 14.73 -18.97 -2.61
N VAL A 82 13.98 -18.60 -1.59
CA VAL A 82 14.22 -18.96 -0.19
C VAL A 82 13.18 -19.96 0.25
N GLN A 83 13.61 -21.04 0.91
CA GLN A 83 12.71 -22.07 1.44
C GLN A 83 12.81 -22.17 2.96
N ILE A 84 11.65 -22.35 3.62
CA ILE A 84 11.59 -22.72 5.04
C ILE A 84 12.04 -24.18 5.21
N LYS A 85 13.20 -24.38 5.83
CA LYS A 85 13.80 -25.71 6.06
C LYS A 85 13.45 -26.30 7.43
N SER A 86 13.16 -25.47 8.42
CA SER A 86 12.65 -25.92 9.71
C SER A 86 11.78 -24.83 10.33
N ILE A 87 10.68 -25.23 10.98
CA ILE A 87 9.74 -24.30 11.59
C ILE A 87 9.24 -24.86 12.94
N ASN A 88 9.23 -24.00 13.95
CA ASN A 88 8.51 -24.18 15.21
C ASN A 88 7.75 -22.87 15.47
N LEU A 89 6.43 -22.94 15.38
CA LEU A 89 5.53 -21.79 15.61
C LEU A 89 5.08 -21.65 17.07
N THR A 90 5.47 -22.58 17.93
CA THR A 90 5.05 -22.62 19.33
C THR A 90 5.73 -21.51 20.13
N HIS A 91 4.91 -20.74 20.85
CA HIS A 91 5.38 -19.71 21.77
C HIS A 91 5.02 -20.05 23.21
N SER A 92 6.02 -20.16 24.08
CA SER A 92 5.85 -20.18 25.54
C SER A 92 5.79 -18.78 26.16
N CYS A 93 6.10 -17.73 25.39
CA CYS A 93 6.10 -16.35 25.88
C CYS A 93 4.70 -15.71 25.87
N THR A 94 4.50 -14.64 26.63
CA THR A 94 3.26 -13.84 26.62
C THR A 94 3.14 -12.97 25.35
N LYS A 95 1.91 -12.54 25.02
CA LYS A 95 1.64 -11.62 23.92
C LYS A 95 2.16 -10.22 24.29
N VAL A 96 2.59 -9.44 23.28
CA VAL A 96 3.09 -8.08 23.49
C VAL A 96 2.04 -7.04 23.12
N ASN A 97 2.01 -5.91 23.84
CA ASN A 97 1.21 -4.73 23.52
C ASN A 97 2.00 -3.69 22.69
N LYS A 98 3.32 -3.83 22.60
CA LYS A 98 4.19 -2.97 21.77
C LYS A 98 5.00 -3.87 20.85
N ASN A 99 5.02 -3.54 19.56
CA ASN A 99 5.79 -4.27 18.55
C ASN A 99 6.59 -3.29 17.69
N TYR A 100 7.92 -3.46 17.60
CA TYR A 100 8.76 -2.55 16.84
C TYR A 100 8.65 -2.74 15.31
N HIS A 101 8.06 -3.85 14.84
CA HIS A 101 7.72 -4.04 13.43
C HIS A 101 6.47 -3.26 13.01
N VAL A 102 5.67 -2.79 13.96
CA VAL A 102 4.60 -1.82 13.71
C VAL A 102 5.25 -0.43 13.59
N THR A 103 5.85 -0.18 12.43
CA THR A 103 6.49 1.08 12.06
C THR A 103 5.46 2.06 11.52
N SER A 104 5.84 3.33 11.36
CA SER A 104 4.96 4.31 10.72
C SER A 104 4.73 4.02 9.24
N ASP A 105 5.71 3.43 8.55
CA ASP A 105 5.56 2.98 7.14
C ASP A 105 4.51 1.88 7.04
N TRP A 106 4.65 0.85 7.88
CA TRP A 106 3.73 -0.28 7.89
C TRP A 106 2.30 0.15 8.25
N LEU A 107 2.14 1.10 9.18
CA LEU A 107 0.84 1.67 9.52
C LEU A 107 0.24 2.49 8.36
N ALA A 108 1.06 3.25 7.64
CA ALA A 108 0.63 4.02 6.48
C ALA A 108 0.11 3.09 5.37
N GLU A 109 0.86 2.04 5.05
CA GLU A 109 0.47 1.04 4.05
C GLU A 109 -0.79 0.28 4.48
N LYS A 110 -0.85 -0.21 5.74
CA LYS A 110 -2.00 -0.97 6.24
C LYS A 110 -3.32 -0.21 6.16
N TYR A 111 -3.30 1.08 6.47
CA TYR A 111 -4.51 1.91 6.53
C TYR A 111 -4.64 2.87 5.35
N ILE A 112 -3.93 2.63 4.25
CA ILE A 112 -3.92 3.56 3.11
C ILE A 112 -5.33 3.83 2.56
N GLU A 113 -6.19 2.81 2.48
CA GLU A 113 -7.57 2.98 2.04
C GLU A 113 -8.41 3.82 3.02
N GLN A 114 -8.17 3.67 4.33
CA GLN A 114 -8.84 4.50 5.33
C GLN A 114 -8.41 5.97 5.21
N PHE A 115 -7.14 6.24 4.90
CA PHE A 115 -6.64 7.59 4.63
C PHE A 115 -7.19 8.16 3.31
N ARG A 116 -7.48 7.33 2.30
CA ARG A 116 -8.15 7.76 1.06
C ARG A 116 -9.60 8.19 1.32
N VAL A 117 -10.31 7.45 2.17
CA VAL A 117 -11.69 7.77 2.54
C VAL A 117 -11.77 9.02 3.43
N ASP A 118 -10.88 9.12 4.42
CA ASP A 118 -10.77 10.28 5.31
C ASP A 118 -9.32 10.80 5.42
N PRO A 119 -8.92 11.73 4.53
CA PRO A 119 -7.60 12.36 4.59
C PRO A 119 -7.36 13.16 5.89
N ASN A 120 -8.44 13.58 6.56
CA ASN A 120 -8.36 14.34 7.80
C ASN A 120 -8.36 13.45 9.04
N TRP A 121 -8.28 12.12 8.88
CA TRP A 121 -8.32 11.16 9.97
C TRP A 121 -7.41 11.57 11.15
N SER A 122 -8.03 11.71 12.32
CA SER A 122 -7.38 12.31 13.48
C SER A 122 -6.29 11.40 14.05
N VAL A 123 -5.24 12.00 14.61
CA VAL A 123 -4.12 11.24 15.21
C VAL A 123 -4.62 10.34 16.36
N SER A 124 -5.58 10.83 17.15
CA SER A 124 -6.25 10.04 18.19
C SER A 124 -7.05 8.87 17.59
N GLY A 125 -7.78 9.11 16.49
CA GLY A 125 -8.50 8.06 15.76
C GLY A 125 -7.59 6.96 15.24
N ILE A 126 -6.41 7.30 14.72
CA ILE A 126 -5.40 6.32 14.28
C ILE A 126 -4.94 5.45 15.46
N ILE A 127 -4.61 6.07 16.59
CA ILE A 127 -4.17 5.34 17.79
C ILE A 127 -5.25 4.38 18.26
N GLN A 128 -6.51 4.85 18.32
CA GLN A 128 -7.64 4.04 18.76
C GLN A 128 -7.88 2.87 17.80
N ARG A 129 -7.88 3.10 16.49
CA ARG A 129 -8.04 2.05 15.47
C ARG A 129 -6.94 0.99 15.55
N VAL A 130 -5.69 1.40 15.74
CA VAL A 130 -4.58 0.46 15.93
C VAL A 130 -4.77 -0.39 17.19
N LYS A 131 -5.28 0.22 18.27
CA LYS A 131 -5.63 -0.50 19.49
C LYS A 131 -6.78 -1.47 19.25
N ASP A 132 -7.78 -1.11 18.47
CA ASP A 132 -8.95 -1.97 18.22
C ASP A 132 -8.62 -3.14 17.29
N ASP A 133 -7.97 -2.86 16.16
CA ASP A 133 -7.69 -3.85 15.10
C ASP A 133 -6.53 -4.79 15.48
N LEU A 134 -5.50 -4.27 16.14
CA LEU A 134 -4.26 -5.00 16.39
C LEU A 134 -3.95 -5.24 17.87
N LYS A 135 -4.70 -4.61 18.79
CA LYS A 135 -4.42 -4.63 20.23
C LYS A 135 -3.00 -4.18 20.59
N PHE A 136 -2.45 -3.26 19.79
CA PHE A 136 -1.15 -2.62 20.06
C PHE A 136 -1.32 -1.18 20.53
N GLU A 137 -0.38 -0.74 21.36
CA GLU A 137 -0.21 0.65 21.77
C GLU A 137 0.87 1.32 20.90
N ILE A 138 0.53 2.47 20.33
CA ILE A 138 1.47 3.30 19.57
C ILE A 138 1.54 4.71 20.13
N SER A 139 2.69 5.36 20.00
CA SER A 139 2.85 6.75 20.44
C SER A 139 2.15 7.71 19.48
N ARG A 140 1.75 8.88 20.00
CA ARG A 140 1.18 9.97 19.19
C ARG A 140 2.09 10.37 18.02
N MET A 141 3.39 10.45 18.27
CA MET A 141 4.38 10.75 17.22
C MET A 141 4.44 9.67 16.13
N LYS A 142 4.30 8.39 16.48
CA LYS A 142 4.26 7.30 15.50
C LYS A 142 3.00 7.39 14.62
N ALA A 143 1.84 7.65 15.24
CA ALA A 143 0.59 7.84 14.52
C ALA A 143 0.64 9.07 13.59
N TRP A 144 1.19 10.19 14.06
CA TRP A 144 1.39 11.38 13.23
C TRP A 144 2.32 11.13 12.05
N ARG A 145 3.44 10.43 12.26
CA ARG A 145 4.37 10.02 11.19
C ARG A 145 3.70 9.09 10.18
N ALA A 146 2.86 8.15 10.64
CA ALA A 146 2.10 7.27 9.75
C ALA A 146 1.13 8.06 8.87
N LYS A 147 0.39 9.00 9.47
CA LYS A 147 -0.47 9.93 8.70
C LYS A 147 0.33 10.69 7.65
N LYS A 148 1.45 11.31 8.04
CA LYS A 148 2.31 12.06 7.10
C LYS A 148 2.75 11.19 5.93
N LYS A 149 3.22 9.97 6.20
CA LYS A 149 3.66 9.02 5.16
C LYS A 149 2.51 8.57 4.25
N ALA A 150 1.34 8.28 4.81
CA ALA A 150 0.16 7.94 4.02
C ALA A 150 -0.22 9.08 3.07
N MET A 151 -0.21 10.34 3.55
CA MET A 151 -0.42 11.51 2.70
C MET A 151 0.66 11.61 1.61
N GLU A 152 1.94 11.41 1.93
CA GLU A 152 3.02 11.40 0.93
C GLU A 152 2.82 10.32 -0.14
N MET A 153 2.36 9.12 0.24
CA MET A 153 2.05 8.02 -0.69
C MET A 153 0.87 8.38 -1.62
N MET A 154 -0.19 8.98 -1.09
CA MET A 154 -1.36 9.41 -1.89
C MET A 154 -1.00 10.58 -2.81
N ASN A 155 -0.29 11.59 -2.29
CA ASN A 155 0.10 12.79 -3.03
C ASN A 155 1.14 12.49 -4.12
N GLY A 156 2.05 11.54 -3.84
CA GLY A 156 3.01 11.05 -4.83
C GLY A 156 2.32 10.43 -6.04
N ASP A 157 1.21 9.71 -5.79
CA ASP A 157 0.35 9.21 -6.86
C ASP A 157 -0.36 10.35 -7.59
N GLU A 158 -1.00 11.29 -6.88
CA GLU A 158 -1.69 12.44 -7.50
C GLU A 158 -0.75 13.25 -8.42
N LYS A 159 0.46 13.58 -7.98
CA LYS A 159 1.47 14.25 -8.82
C LYS A 159 1.80 13.42 -10.07
N SER A 160 1.93 12.10 -9.92
CA SER A 160 2.18 11.20 -11.05
C SER A 160 0.98 11.12 -12.02
N GLN A 161 -0.25 11.20 -11.50
CA GLN A 161 -1.47 11.23 -12.30
C GLN A 161 -1.57 12.51 -13.12
N TYR A 162 -1.25 13.67 -12.55
CA TYR A 162 -1.19 14.93 -13.30
C TYR A 162 -0.15 14.90 -14.43
N LEU A 163 0.98 14.22 -14.25
CA LEU A 163 1.97 14.03 -15.33
C LEU A 163 1.42 13.20 -16.50
N LYS A 164 0.49 12.28 -16.24
CA LYS A 164 -0.14 11.44 -17.28
C LYS A 164 -1.19 12.19 -18.12
N LEU A 165 -1.64 13.37 -17.70
CA LEU A 165 -2.69 14.13 -18.42
C LEU A 165 -2.29 14.48 -19.86
N HIS A 166 -1.01 14.75 -20.12
CA HIS A 166 -0.52 14.98 -21.49
C HIS A 166 -0.67 13.74 -22.36
N SER A 167 -0.20 12.59 -21.87
CA SER A 167 -0.33 11.31 -22.59
C SER A 167 -1.79 10.96 -22.82
N TYR A 168 -2.65 11.19 -21.83
CA TYR A 168 -4.09 10.98 -21.95
C TYR A 168 -4.73 11.90 -23.00
N ALA A 169 -4.39 13.19 -23.01
CA ALA A 169 -4.86 14.15 -24.01
C ALA A 169 -4.46 13.73 -25.44
N LEU A 170 -3.21 13.29 -25.62
CA LEU A 170 -2.72 12.82 -26.92
C LEU A 170 -3.44 11.54 -27.36
N GLU A 171 -3.64 10.58 -26.46
CA GLU A 171 -4.33 9.33 -26.80
C GLU A 171 -5.81 9.58 -27.15
N LEU A 172 -6.48 10.53 -26.49
CA LEU A 172 -7.84 10.97 -26.86
C LEU A 172 -7.91 11.52 -28.28
N LEU A 173 -6.96 12.40 -28.65
CA LEU A 173 -6.91 12.98 -30.00
C LEU A 173 -6.63 11.91 -31.07
N LYS A 174 -5.78 10.93 -30.75
CA LYS A 174 -5.44 9.82 -31.64
C LYS A 174 -6.60 8.84 -31.84
N THR A 175 -7.27 8.44 -30.77
CA THR A 175 -8.35 7.44 -30.79
C THR A 175 -9.68 7.99 -31.28
N ASN A 176 -9.94 9.29 -31.05
CA ASN A 176 -11.18 9.96 -31.42
C ASN A 176 -10.90 11.21 -32.27
N PRO A 177 -10.64 11.03 -33.59
CA PRO A 177 -10.44 12.14 -34.50
C PRO A 177 -11.57 13.18 -34.41
N GLY A 178 -11.21 14.47 -34.36
CA GLY A 178 -12.15 15.58 -34.20
C GLY A 178 -12.49 15.97 -32.76
N THR A 179 -11.98 15.22 -31.76
CA THR A 179 -12.07 15.61 -30.35
C THR A 179 -11.28 16.89 -30.11
N THR A 180 -11.82 17.78 -29.28
CA THR A 180 -11.11 19.00 -28.85
C THR A 180 -10.59 18.80 -27.44
N VAL A 181 -9.28 18.91 -27.25
CA VAL A 181 -8.64 18.94 -25.93
C VAL A 181 -7.85 20.25 -25.80
N LYS A 182 -8.08 20.99 -24.72
CA LYS A 182 -7.31 22.20 -24.37
C LYS A 182 -6.82 22.07 -22.95
N MET A 183 -5.52 22.18 -22.75
CA MET A 183 -4.91 22.12 -21.43
C MET A 183 -4.20 23.44 -21.13
N THR A 184 -4.44 23.97 -19.94
CA THR A 184 -3.87 25.24 -19.48
C THR A 184 -2.85 24.97 -18.39
N GLN A 185 -1.69 25.60 -18.51
CA GLN A 185 -0.59 25.52 -17.55
C GLN A 185 -0.03 26.92 -17.28
N HIS A 186 0.42 27.13 -16.05
CA HIS A 186 1.13 28.34 -15.65
C HIS A 186 2.43 27.95 -14.97
N LEU A 187 3.56 28.43 -15.50
CA LEU A 187 4.91 28.10 -15.01
C LEU A 187 5.17 26.58 -14.91
N GLY A 188 4.64 25.80 -15.86
CA GLY A 188 4.76 24.33 -15.87
C GLY A 188 3.84 23.61 -14.88
N VAL A 189 2.95 24.33 -14.19
CA VAL A 189 1.96 23.77 -13.27
C VAL A 189 0.59 23.67 -13.97
N PHE A 190 -0.05 22.52 -13.86
CA PHE A 190 -1.40 22.28 -14.36
C PHE A 190 -2.42 23.23 -13.71
N GLN A 191 -3.25 23.88 -14.54
CA GLN A 191 -4.35 24.72 -14.07
C GLN A 191 -5.73 24.20 -14.46
N GLY A 192 -5.84 23.55 -15.62
CA GLY A 192 -7.12 23.05 -16.09
C GLY A 192 -6.99 22.28 -17.40
N ILE A 193 -7.99 21.44 -17.64
CA ILE A 193 -8.16 20.74 -18.90
C ILE A 193 -9.63 20.81 -19.32
N TYR A 194 -9.85 21.09 -20.60
CA TYR A 194 -11.13 21.03 -21.26
C TYR A 194 -11.09 19.91 -22.29
N ILE A 195 -12.11 19.06 -22.28
CA ILE A 195 -12.25 17.93 -23.19
C ILE A 195 -13.66 17.97 -23.77
N CYS A 196 -13.77 17.98 -25.09
CA CYS A 196 -15.03 17.87 -25.82
C CYS A 196 -14.88 16.82 -26.92
N LEU A 197 -15.49 15.66 -26.69
CA LEU A 197 -15.41 14.51 -27.59
C LEU A 197 -16.16 14.80 -28.90
N ALA A 198 -15.56 14.44 -30.03
CA ALA A 198 -16.15 14.67 -31.36
C ALA A 198 -17.57 14.09 -31.49
N PRO A 199 -17.83 12.83 -31.07
CA PRO A 199 -19.17 12.26 -31.16
C PRO A 199 -20.22 13.05 -30.37
N LEU A 200 -19.88 13.52 -29.17
CA LEU A 200 -20.79 14.32 -28.34
C LEU A 200 -21.07 15.69 -28.94
N LYS A 201 -20.03 16.34 -29.49
CA LYS A 201 -20.18 17.61 -30.21
C LYS A 201 -21.12 17.48 -31.41
N ASN A 202 -20.96 16.42 -32.19
CA ASN A 202 -21.76 16.18 -33.38
C ASN A 202 -23.22 15.85 -33.01
N ALA A 203 -23.43 15.00 -32.00
CA ALA A 203 -24.77 14.65 -31.51
C ALA A 203 -25.52 15.87 -30.95
N PHE A 204 -24.82 16.74 -30.21
CA PHE A 204 -25.41 17.98 -29.70
C PHE A 204 -25.88 18.89 -30.84
N ASN A 205 -25.03 19.09 -31.85
CA ASN A 205 -25.34 19.96 -32.98
C ASN A 205 -26.46 19.41 -33.88
N SER A 206 -26.61 18.08 -33.98
CA SER A 206 -27.60 17.47 -34.87
C SER A 206 -28.97 17.27 -34.24
N GLY A 207 -29.04 17.05 -32.92
CA GLY A 207 -30.29 16.61 -32.28
C GLY A 207 -30.65 17.31 -30.97
N CYS A 208 -29.76 18.08 -30.35
CA CYS A 208 -30.05 18.74 -29.08
C CYS A 208 -30.49 20.20 -29.28
N ARG A 209 -31.24 20.71 -28.30
CA ARG A 209 -31.52 22.15 -28.20
C ARG A 209 -30.21 22.89 -27.92
N PRO A 210 -29.97 24.09 -28.46
CA PRO A 210 -28.74 24.87 -28.23
C PRO A 210 -28.71 25.49 -26.81
N LEU A 211 -28.82 24.64 -25.80
CA LEU A 211 -28.79 24.97 -24.40
C LEU A 211 -27.81 24.02 -23.71
N ILE A 212 -26.83 24.59 -23.01
CA ILE A 212 -25.82 23.84 -22.27
C ILE A 212 -26.04 24.12 -20.79
N SER A 213 -26.25 23.07 -20.01
CA SER A 213 -26.25 23.15 -18.54
C SER A 213 -24.93 22.61 -18.01
N LEU A 214 -24.28 23.37 -17.12
CA LEU A 214 -23.05 22.95 -16.46
C LEU A 214 -23.39 22.54 -15.03
N ASP A 215 -23.08 21.29 -14.71
CA ASP A 215 -23.10 20.78 -13.34
C ASP A 215 -21.66 20.67 -12.83
N GLY A 216 -21.46 21.01 -11.56
CA GLY A 216 -20.15 21.24 -10.98
C GLY A 216 -20.03 20.56 -9.63
N CYS A 217 -18.95 19.81 -9.42
CA CYS A 217 -18.64 19.24 -8.12
C CYS A 217 -17.23 19.62 -7.65
N TRP A 218 -17.07 19.66 -6.33
CA TRP A 218 -15.80 19.98 -5.68
C TRP A 218 -14.95 18.71 -5.63
N LEU A 219 -13.74 18.79 -6.18
CA LEU A 219 -12.78 17.70 -6.07
C LEU A 219 -12.29 17.62 -4.62
N LYS A 220 -12.44 16.43 -4.04
CA LYS A 220 -11.90 16.09 -2.72
C LYS A 220 -10.54 15.44 -2.94
N GLY A 221 -9.48 16.07 -2.43
CA GLY A 221 -8.10 15.63 -2.61
C GLY A 221 -7.12 16.68 -2.09
N GLN A 222 -5.81 16.41 -2.20
CA GLN A 222 -4.81 17.40 -1.82
C GLN A 222 -4.87 18.62 -2.74
N TYR A 223 -4.95 18.34 -4.05
CA TYR A 223 -5.17 19.35 -5.08
C TYR A 223 -6.66 19.60 -5.20
N LYS A 224 -7.15 20.58 -4.43
CA LYS A 224 -8.53 21.07 -4.55
C LYS A 224 -8.81 21.53 -5.98
N GLY A 225 -10.06 21.45 -6.40
CA GLY A 225 -10.47 21.91 -7.72
C GLY A 225 -11.96 21.77 -7.95
N HIS A 226 -12.37 22.15 -9.15
CA HIS A 226 -13.75 22.01 -9.61
C HIS A 226 -13.75 21.09 -10.82
N TYR A 227 -14.64 20.10 -10.80
CA TYR A 227 -14.97 19.30 -11.97
C TYR A 227 -16.30 19.78 -12.51
N PHE A 228 -16.34 20.13 -13.80
CA PHE A 228 -17.55 20.54 -14.48
C PHE A 228 -17.88 19.52 -15.57
N ASN A 229 -19.13 19.08 -15.62
CA ASN A 229 -19.66 18.30 -16.74
C ASN A 229 -20.82 19.05 -17.40
N CYS A 230 -20.99 18.79 -18.70
CA CYS A 230 -22.16 19.23 -19.44
C CYS A 230 -23.26 18.18 -19.23
N ARG A 231 -24.47 18.62 -18.88
CA ARG A 231 -25.69 17.81 -18.93
C ARG A 231 -26.52 18.15 -20.15
#